data_AF-A0A8I1U2L0-F1
#
_entry.id   AF-A0A8I1U2L0-F1
#
_cell.length_a   1.000
_cell.length_b   1.000
_cell.length_c   1.000
_cell.angle_alpha   90.00
_cell.angle_beta   90.00
_cell.angle_gamma   90.00
#
_symmetry.space_group_name_H-M   'P 1'
#
loop_
_entity.id
_entity.type
_entity.pdbx_description
1 polymer ?
#
loop_
_entity_poly.entity_id
_entity_poly.type
_entity_poly.pdbx_seq_one_letter_code
_entity_poly.pdbx_strand_id
1 'polypeptide(L)'
;MTNSTHALSTGRMYAEPLSDAVAGAVRWAPHKSLWTLSLTGIALVFAPLTFSLDALLLFLATTAVTICAGHSVGMHRLLIHRSFKTHIVVEHVLVYLGTLVGMAGPFGMIYAHDIRDWAQRQTDCHPLYAHRRSFFIDAWWQMHCIVALDHPPRFTIEPSTANDRFYRFLERTWMLQQLPWALLFFALGGWGWLVWGIAVRVAVSLTGHWVVGHFAHRRGHQGWAVDGVAVQGYNLPAVGLITFGEAFHGNHHAFPESARLGLERGQIDLGWWFIRTLMALRLATEIRLPENTTPRDGLRRLAGADCGRRCAGCPLGANAAPGR
;
A
#
# COMPACT_ATOMS: atom_id res chain seq x y z
N MET A 1 1.48 38.42 -10.37
CA MET A 1 2.23 37.31 -11.01
C MET A 1 1.64 36.01 -10.50
N THR A 2 0.66 35.46 -11.22
CA THR A 2 0.04 34.17 -10.90
C THR A 2 1.02 33.07 -11.29
N ASN A 3 1.75 32.53 -10.32
CA ASN A 3 2.49 31.29 -10.51
C ASN A 3 1.44 30.17 -10.66
N SER A 4 0.91 29.97 -11.88
CA SER A 4 0.07 28.82 -12.21
C SER A 4 0.96 27.59 -12.19
N THR A 5 1.20 27.06 -11.00
CA THR A 5 1.81 25.74 -10.83
C THR A 5 0.77 24.73 -11.27
N HIS A 6 0.85 24.33 -12.54
CA HIS A 6 0.02 23.26 -13.07
C HIS A 6 0.24 21.99 -12.23
N ALA A 7 -0.85 21.31 -11.87
CA ALA A 7 -0.77 20.05 -11.17
C ALA A 7 0.02 19.01 -11.99
N LEU A 8 0.86 18.24 -11.32
CA LEU A 8 1.69 17.22 -11.93
C LEU A 8 0.86 15.95 -12.21
N SER A 9 1.08 15.31 -13.36
CA SER A 9 0.52 13.98 -13.64
C SER A 9 1.40 12.89 -13.01
N THR A 10 0.80 11.78 -12.59
CA THR A 10 1.51 10.65 -11.97
C THR A 10 0.89 9.33 -12.40
N GLY A 11 1.64 8.48 -13.11
CA GLY A 11 1.18 7.15 -13.53
C GLY A 11 -0.19 7.19 -14.23
N ARG A 12 -1.23 6.68 -13.55
CA ARG A 12 -2.61 6.61 -14.04
C ARG A 12 -3.46 7.87 -13.80
N MET A 13 -2.90 8.87 -13.12
CA MET A 13 -3.56 10.15 -12.80
C MET A 13 -3.03 11.25 -13.73
N TYR A 14 -3.87 11.68 -14.65
CA TYR A 14 -3.56 12.72 -15.63
C TYR A 14 -4.17 14.03 -15.16
N ALA A 15 -3.32 14.97 -14.78
CA ALA A 15 -3.74 16.31 -14.39
C ALA A 15 -4.22 17.10 -15.61
N GLU A 16 -5.35 17.77 -15.47
CA GLU A 16 -5.92 18.71 -16.44
C GLU A 16 -5.64 20.15 -15.98
N PRO A 17 -5.83 21.17 -16.83
CA PRO A 17 -5.47 22.56 -16.48
C PRO A 17 -6.11 23.09 -15.19
N LEU A 18 -7.28 22.58 -14.82
CA LEU A 18 -8.01 22.96 -13.60
C LEU A 18 -7.87 21.95 -12.46
N SER A 19 -7.14 20.85 -12.63
CA SER A 19 -7.03 19.82 -11.59
C SER A 19 -6.40 20.39 -10.32
N ASP A 20 -7.03 20.10 -9.18
CA ASP A 20 -6.63 20.56 -7.85
C ASP A 20 -6.66 19.41 -6.84
N ALA A 21 -5.56 19.24 -6.11
CA ALA A 21 -5.42 18.24 -5.06
C ALA A 21 -5.90 18.71 -3.68
N VAL A 22 -6.23 19.99 -3.54
CA VAL A 22 -6.58 20.64 -2.26
C VAL A 22 -8.09 20.76 -2.08
N ALA A 23 -8.79 21.41 -3.02
CA ALA A 23 -10.22 21.70 -2.88
C ALA A 23 -11.10 20.45 -3.05
N GLY A 24 -11.98 20.25 -2.08
CA GLY A 24 -12.92 19.14 -2.07
C GLY A 24 -13.58 18.95 -0.72
N ALA A 25 -14.54 18.02 -0.67
CA ALA A 25 -15.29 17.70 0.53
C ALA A 25 -15.08 16.24 0.94
N VAL A 26 -14.91 16.02 2.24
CA VAL A 26 -14.99 14.67 2.83
C VAL A 26 -16.43 14.21 2.80
N ARG A 27 -16.68 13.07 2.16
CA ARG A 27 -18.00 12.44 2.05
C ARG A 27 -17.96 11.09 2.75
N TRP A 28 -18.98 10.84 3.55
CA TRP A 28 -19.16 9.54 4.19
C TRP A 28 -19.42 8.45 3.14
N ALA A 29 -18.73 7.32 3.27
CA ALA A 29 -18.86 6.17 2.40
C ALA A 29 -19.65 5.06 3.13
N PRO A 30 -20.97 4.95 2.91
CA PRO A 30 -21.83 4.08 3.72
C PRO A 30 -21.47 2.59 3.59
N HIS A 31 -21.18 2.11 2.39
CA HIS A 31 -20.83 0.70 2.15
C HIS A 31 -19.51 0.32 2.84
N LYS A 32 -18.47 1.16 2.72
CA LYS A 32 -17.17 0.99 3.39
C LYS A 32 -17.33 1.02 4.90
N SER A 33 -18.19 1.91 5.39
CA SER A 33 -18.46 2.06 6.81
C SER A 33 -19.20 0.87 7.38
N LEU A 34 -20.25 0.41 6.72
CA LEU A 34 -20.98 -0.79 7.12
C LEU A 34 -20.03 -1.99 7.18
N TRP A 35 -19.24 -2.21 6.13
CA TRP A 35 -18.24 -3.28 6.09
C TRP A 35 -17.25 -3.21 7.27
N THR A 36 -16.61 -2.06 7.45
CA THR A 36 -15.55 -1.90 8.45
C THR A 36 -16.11 -1.95 9.87
N LEU A 37 -17.22 -1.25 10.15
CA LEU A 37 -17.84 -1.21 11.48
C LEU A 37 -18.43 -2.56 11.86
N SER A 38 -19.09 -3.27 10.95
CA SER A 38 -19.65 -4.60 11.24
C SER A 38 -18.56 -5.60 11.59
N LEU A 39 -17.49 -5.70 10.80
CA LEU A 39 -16.40 -6.63 11.08
C LEU A 39 -15.62 -6.25 12.34
N THR A 40 -15.39 -4.96 12.58
CA THR A 40 -14.76 -4.48 13.81
C THR A 40 -15.65 -4.77 15.03
N GLY A 41 -16.95 -4.53 14.93
CA GLY A 41 -17.90 -4.84 16.00
C GLY A 41 -17.95 -6.34 16.31
N ILE A 42 -18.01 -7.19 15.28
CA ILE A 42 -17.94 -8.65 15.46
C ILE A 42 -16.63 -9.06 16.12
N ALA A 43 -15.50 -8.51 15.66
CA ALA A 43 -14.19 -8.80 16.25
C ALA A 43 -14.14 -8.41 17.74
N LEU A 44 -14.57 -7.19 18.09
CA LEU A 44 -14.51 -6.70 19.47
C LEU A 44 -15.42 -7.50 20.42
N VAL A 45 -16.61 -7.90 19.96
CA VAL A 45 -17.59 -8.63 20.80
C VAL A 45 -17.27 -10.11 20.87
N PHE A 46 -17.02 -10.76 19.74
CA PHE A 46 -16.95 -12.22 19.66
C PHE A 46 -15.53 -12.78 19.74
N ALA A 47 -14.48 -12.01 19.47
CA ALA A 47 -13.12 -12.55 19.58
C ALA A 47 -12.78 -13.04 21.00
N PRO A 48 -13.13 -12.34 22.09
CA PRO A 48 -12.91 -12.85 23.45
C PRO A 48 -13.72 -14.10 23.76
N LEU A 49 -14.95 -14.18 23.24
CA LEU A 49 -15.89 -15.29 23.48
C LEU A 49 -15.52 -16.56 22.71
N THR A 50 -14.75 -16.42 21.64
CA THR A 50 -14.41 -17.49 20.70
C THR A 50 -12.90 -17.72 20.60
N PHE A 51 -12.13 -17.16 21.54
CA PHE A 51 -10.67 -17.30 21.56
C PHE A 51 -10.27 -18.76 21.78
N SER A 52 -9.35 -19.22 20.95
CA SER A 52 -8.63 -20.47 21.13
C SER A 52 -7.26 -20.33 20.46
N LEU A 53 -6.29 -21.17 20.86
CA LEU A 53 -4.93 -21.06 20.32
C LEU A 53 -4.88 -21.36 18.82
N ASP A 54 -5.65 -22.33 18.34
CA ASP A 54 -5.78 -22.66 16.93
C ASP A 54 -6.46 -21.55 16.11
N ALA A 55 -7.47 -20.87 16.66
CA ALA A 55 -8.07 -19.70 16.01
C ALA A 55 -7.10 -18.52 15.91
N LEU A 56 -6.29 -18.28 16.95
CA LEU A 56 -5.20 -17.29 16.92
C LEU A 56 -4.15 -17.65 15.86
N LEU A 57 -3.73 -18.91 15.81
CA LEU A 57 -2.75 -19.38 14.81
C LEU A 57 -3.30 -19.26 13.38
N LEU A 58 -4.57 -19.60 13.15
CA LEU A 58 -5.24 -19.38 11.87
C LEU A 58 -5.21 -17.90 11.50
N PHE A 59 -5.60 -17.01 12.41
CA PHE A 59 -5.55 -15.57 12.20
C PHE A 59 -4.14 -15.11 11.83
N LEU A 60 -3.11 -15.50 12.58
CA LEU A 60 -1.72 -15.11 12.32
C LEU A 60 -1.24 -15.60 10.95
N ALA A 61 -1.48 -16.88 10.63
CA ALA A 61 -1.05 -17.48 9.37
C ALA A 61 -1.75 -16.84 8.17
N THR A 62 -3.07 -16.71 8.21
CA THR A 62 -3.85 -16.11 7.12
C THR A 62 -3.57 -14.61 6.98
N THR A 63 -3.36 -13.88 8.08
CA THR A 63 -2.91 -12.48 8.05
C THR A 63 -1.54 -12.37 7.37
N ALA A 64 -0.57 -13.20 7.76
CA ALA A 64 0.76 -13.17 7.17
C ALA A 64 0.74 -13.44 5.67
N VAL A 65 -0.02 -14.44 5.21
CA VAL A 65 -0.18 -14.74 3.78
C VAL A 65 -0.87 -13.60 3.04
N THR A 66 -2.00 -13.13 3.54
CA THR A 66 -2.81 -12.10 2.85
C THR A 66 -2.15 -10.72 2.85
N ILE A 67 -1.43 -10.33 3.90
CA ILE A 67 -0.71 -9.05 3.93
C ILE A 67 0.61 -9.13 3.16
N CYS A 68 1.44 -10.16 3.36
CA CYS A 68 2.74 -10.26 2.70
C CYS A 68 2.60 -10.55 1.20
N ALA A 69 2.07 -11.73 0.84
CA ALA A 69 1.94 -12.13 -0.55
C ALA A 69 0.82 -11.36 -1.25
N GLY A 70 -0.29 -11.12 -0.55
CA GLY A 70 -1.47 -10.49 -1.11
C GLY A 70 -1.35 -8.97 -1.26
N HIS A 71 -1.36 -8.24 -0.14
CA HIS A 71 -1.38 -6.78 -0.19
C HIS A 71 -0.03 -6.18 -0.59
N SER A 72 1.05 -6.49 0.14
CA SER A 72 2.37 -5.90 -0.09
C SER A 72 2.91 -6.29 -1.46
N VAL A 73 2.96 -7.59 -1.78
CA VAL A 73 3.56 -8.03 -3.04
C VAL A 73 2.56 -7.99 -4.20
N GLY A 74 1.36 -8.53 -4.04
CA GLY A 74 0.36 -8.64 -5.10
C GLY A 74 -0.31 -7.31 -5.48
N MET A 75 -0.94 -6.64 -4.52
CA MET A 75 -1.65 -5.38 -4.78
C MET A 75 -0.68 -4.21 -4.94
N HIS A 76 0.21 -3.99 -3.98
CA HIS A 76 1.02 -2.79 -3.92
C HIS A 76 2.19 -2.82 -4.91
N ARG A 77 3.14 -3.74 -4.76
CA ARG A 77 4.35 -3.78 -5.61
C ARG A 77 4.06 -4.25 -7.04
N LEU A 78 3.18 -5.26 -7.21
CA LEU A 78 2.90 -5.83 -8.53
C LEU A 78 1.80 -5.07 -9.28
N LEU A 79 0.57 -5.05 -8.78
CA LEU A 79 -0.57 -4.49 -9.52
C LEU A 79 -0.49 -2.97 -9.67
N ILE A 80 -0.22 -2.25 -8.58
CA ILE A 80 -0.21 -0.78 -8.55
C ILE A 80 1.08 -0.23 -9.17
N HIS A 81 2.24 -0.58 -8.61
CA HIS A 81 3.54 0.01 -8.99
C HIS A 81 4.28 -0.70 -10.11
N ARG A 82 3.84 -1.90 -10.52
CA ARG A 82 4.47 -2.69 -11.59
C ARG A 82 5.99 -2.83 -11.37
N SER A 83 6.37 -3.06 -10.12
CA SER A 83 7.77 -3.20 -9.67
C SER A 83 8.46 -4.46 -10.19
N PHE A 84 7.71 -5.42 -10.70
CA PHE A 84 8.21 -6.60 -11.39
C PHE A 84 7.12 -7.16 -12.30
N LYS A 85 7.47 -8.13 -13.14
CA LYS A 85 6.53 -8.91 -13.94
C LYS A 85 6.52 -10.37 -13.51
N THR A 86 5.38 -11.02 -13.67
CA THR A 86 5.20 -12.44 -13.43
C THR A 86 4.18 -13.01 -14.43
N HIS A 87 4.05 -14.32 -14.49
CA HIS A 87 3.00 -14.96 -15.28
C HIS A 87 1.62 -14.57 -14.72
N ILE A 88 0.63 -14.36 -15.60
CA ILE A 88 -0.69 -13.84 -15.22
C ILE A 88 -1.39 -14.66 -14.13
N VAL A 89 -1.19 -15.98 -14.11
CA VAL A 89 -1.75 -16.86 -13.07
C VAL A 89 -1.15 -16.55 -11.68
N VAL A 90 0.16 -16.31 -11.60
CA VAL A 90 0.80 -15.93 -10.33
C VAL A 90 0.33 -14.55 -9.91
N GLU A 91 0.25 -13.61 -10.85
CA GLU A 91 -0.29 -12.27 -10.59
C GLU A 91 -1.73 -12.35 -10.06
N HIS A 92 -2.61 -13.12 -10.70
CA HIS A 92 -3.99 -13.32 -10.25
C HIS A 92 -4.07 -13.92 -8.85
N VAL A 93 -3.24 -14.92 -8.52
CA VAL A 93 -3.20 -15.51 -7.17
C VAL A 93 -2.78 -14.45 -6.14
N LEU A 94 -1.72 -13.69 -6.40
CA LEU A 94 -1.24 -12.65 -5.48
C LEU A 94 -2.28 -11.53 -5.32
N VAL A 95 -2.89 -11.07 -6.41
CA VAL A 95 -3.95 -10.05 -6.34
C VAL A 95 -5.17 -10.58 -5.58
N TYR A 96 -5.58 -11.83 -5.80
CA TYR A 96 -6.68 -12.45 -5.06
C TYR A 96 -6.42 -12.47 -3.55
N LEU A 97 -5.22 -12.89 -3.13
CA LEU A 97 -4.82 -12.84 -1.72
C LEU A 97 -4.87 -11.42 -1.15
N GLY A 98 -4.54 -10.41 -1.96
CA GLY A 98 -4.66 -9.01 -1.58
C GLY A 98 -6.11 -8.55 -1.43
N THR A 99 -7.01 -9.03 -2.29
CA THR A 99 -8.47 -8.79 -2.15
C THR A 99 -9.01 -9.32 -0.84
N LEU A 100 -8.49 -10.45 -0.35
CA LEU A 100 -8.89 -11.03 0.93
C LEU A 100 -8.53 -10.15 2.12
N VAL A 101 -7.65 -9.16 2.01
CA VAL A 101 -7.40 -8.19 3.10
C VAL A 101 -8.65 -7.36 3.42
N GLY A 102 -9.56 -7.21 2.45
CA GLY A 102 -10.88 -6.61 2.67
C GLY A 102 -10.89 -5.08 2.65
N MET A 103 -9.94 -4.45 1.96
CA MET A 103 -9.91 -2.98 1.76
C MET A 103 -10.71 -2.54 0.53
N ALA A 104 -10.47 -3.19 -0.61
CA ALA A 104 -11.11 -2.90 -1.88
C ALA A 104 -10.85 -4.05 -2.87
N GLY A 105 -11.55 -4.03 -4.01
CA GLY A 105 -11.16 -4.79 -5.18
C GLY A 105 -9.93 -4.20 -5.90
N PRO A 106 -9.43 -4.87 -6.96
CA PRO A 106 -8.23 -4.43 -7.67
C PRO A 106 -8.28 -2.99 -8.18
N PHE A 107 -9.41 -2.55 -8.76
CA PHE A 107 -9.51 -1.21 -9.34
C PHE A 107 -9.73 -0.16 -8.27
N GLY A 108 -10.54 -0.46 -7.25
CA GLY A 108 -10.69 0.40 -6.08
C GLY A 108 -9.37 0.63 -5.36
N MET A 109 -8.53 -0.41 -5.24
CA MET A 109 -7.21 -0.31 -4.62
C MET A 109 -6.24 0.53 -5.47
N ILE A 110 -6.20 0.31 -6.79
CA ILE A 110 -5.41 1.16 -7.70
C ILE A 110 -5.84 2.62 -7.57
N TYR A 111 -7.14 2.91 -7.67
CA TYR A 111 -7.64 4.28 -7.57
C TYR A 111 -7.29 4.94 -6.24
N ALA A 112 -7.58 4.27 -5.11
CA ALA A 112 -7.35 4.82 -3.78
C ALA A 112 -5.87 5.09 -3.51
N HIS A 113 -4.98 4.23 -4.03
CA HIS A 113 -3.54 4.43 -3.94
C HIS A 113 -3.09 5.57 -4.86
N ASP A 114 -3.41 5.51 -6.15
CA ASP A 114 -2.90 6.44 -7.16
C ASP A 114 -3.41 7.87 -6.93
N ILE A 115 -4.64 8.05 -6.41
CA ILE A 115 -5.19 9.40 -6.15
C ILE A 115 -4.50 10.05 -4.96
N ARG A 116 -4.19 9.25 -3.93
CA ARG A 116 -3.44 9.70 -2.76
C ARG A 116 -2.02 10.07 -3.17
N ASP A 117 -1.35 9.19 -3.90
CA ASP A 117 0.02 9.43 -4.39
C ASP A 117 0.08 10.66 -5.30
N TRP A 118 -0.86 10.80 -6.24
CA TRP A 118 -0.98 11.99 -7.07
C TRP A 118 -1.11 13.26 -6.23
N ALA A 119 -2.04 13.26 -5.27
CA ALA A 119 -2.31 14.41 -4.42
C ALA A 119 -1.08 14.77 -3.55
N GLN A 120 -0.46 13.77 -2.92
CA GLN A 120 0.71 13.96 -2.04
C GLN A 120 1.94 14.50 -2.79
N ARG A 121 2.03 14.30 -4.10
CA ARG A 121 3.13 14.78 -4.96
C ARG A 121 2.92 16.20 -5.49
N GLN A 122 1.76 16.81 -5.28
CA GLN A 122 1.54 18.23 -5.56
C GLN A 122 2.22 19.11 -4.52
N THR A 123 2.19 20.44 -4.68
CA THR A 123 2.76 21.39 -3.71
C THR A 123 1.98 21.46 -2.39
N ASP A 124 0.66 21.23 -2.45
CA ASP A 124 -0.19 21.01 -1.29
C ASP A 124 -1.32 20.01 -1.64
N CYS A 125 -1.98 19.44 -0.64
CA CYS A 125 -3.10 18.53 -0.87
C CYS A 125 -4.11 18.50 0.28
N HIS A 126 -5.28 17.92 -0.02
CA HIS A 126 -6.39 17.83 0.90
C HIS A 126 -5.96 17.11 2.21
N PRO A 127 -6.39 17.59 3.40
CA PRO A 127 -5.94 17.06 4.69
C PRO A 127 -6.15 15.56 4.92
N LEU A 128 -7.11 14.95 4.20
CA LEU A 128 -7.31 13.49 4.20
C LEU A 128 -6.11 12.79 3.56
N TYR A 129 -5.71 13.16 2.34
CA TYR A 129 -4.54 12.54 1.70
C TYR A 129 -3.26 12.81 2.48
N ALA A 130 -3.15 13.98 3.13
CA ALA A 130 -1.98 14.32 3.92
C ALA A 130 -1.96 13.73 5.34
N HIS A 131 -2.98 13.00 5.77
CA HIS A 131 -3.14 12.53 7.15
C HIS A 131 -2.94 13.65 8.20
N ARG A 132 -3.44 14.87 7.95
CA ARG A 132 -3.17 16.05 8.81
C ARG A 132 -4.14 16.22 9.99
N ARG A 133 -5.22 15.43 10.07
CA ARG A 133 -6.25 15.53 11.14
C ARG A 133 -5.89 14.75 12.41
N SER A 134 -6.41 15.11 13.58
CA SER A 134 -6.09 14.38 14.83
C SER A 134 -6.40 12.88 14.72
N PHE A 135 -5.75 12.04 15.52
CA PHE A 135 -5.75 10.57 15.42
C PHE A 135 -7.15 9.99 15.13
N PHE A 136 -8.16 10.29 15.94
CA PHE A 136 -9.50 9.72 15.76
C PHE A 136 -10.28 10.33 14.57
N ILE A 137 -10.04 11.60 14.23
CA ILE A 137 -10.67 12.21 13.05
C ILE A 137 -10.07 11.61 11.79
N ASP A 138 -8.75 11.43 11.74
CA ASP A 138 -8.08 10.76 10.64
C ASP A 138 -8.52 9.29 10.54
N ALA A 139 -8.63 8.57 11.66
CA ALA A 139 -9.19 7.22 11.69
C ALA A 139 -10.56 7.16 11.02
N TRP A 140 -11.46 8.06 11.44
CA TRP A 140 -12.80 8.15 10.86
C TRP A 140 -12.75 8.43 9.36
N TRP A 141 -11.98 9.45 8.95
CA TRP A 141 -11.87 9.86 7.55
C TRP A 141 -11.30 8.74 6.67
N GLN A 142 -10.20 8.12 7.07
CA GLN A 142 -9.51 7.12 6.27
C GLN A 142 -10.30 5.81 6.17
N MET A 143 -11.02 5.41 7.22
CA MET A 143 -11.74 4.13 7.23
C MET A 143 -13.21 4.25 6.81
N HIS A 144 -13.82 5.43 6.89
CA HIS A 144 -15.27 5.60 6.68
C HIS A 144 -15.65 6.64 5.63
N CYS A 145 -14.69 7.43 5.14
CA CYS A 145 -14.96 8.48 4.16
C CYS A 145 -14.13 8.34 2.89
N ILE A 146 -14.47 9.18 1.91
CA ILE A 146 -13.72 9.50 0.70
C ILE A 146 -13.59 11.02 0.58
N VAL A 147 -12.65 11.50 -0.23
CA VAL A 147 -12.64 12.90 -0.69
C VAL A 147 -13.28 12.97 -2.06
N ALA A 148 -14.29 13.82 -2.21
CA ALA A 148 -14.75 14.29 -3.52
C ALA A 148 -14.03 15.60 -3.81
N LEU A 149 -12.98 15.55 -4.62
CA LEU A 149 -12.28 16.75 -5.09
C LEU A 149 -13.19 17.54 -6.03
N ASP A 150 -13.10 18.87 -5.98
CA ASP A 150 -13.90 19.74 -6.85
C ASP A 150 -13.43 19.64 -8.31
N HIS A 151 -12.11 19.50 -8.51
CA HIS A 151 -11.48 19.30 -9.81
C HIS A 151 -10.47 18.14 -9.77
N PRO A 152 -10.93 16.88 -9.79
CA PRO A 152 -10.04 15.72 -9.74
C PRO A 152 -9.20 15.58 -11.03
N PRO A 153 -8.07 14.86 -10.99
CA PRO A 153 -7.36 14.45 -12.19
C PRO A 153 -8.17 13.38 -12.93
N ARG A 154 -7.91 13.21 -14.23
CA ARG A 154 -8.47 12.10 -14.99
C ARG A 154 -7.73 10.81 -14.62
N PHE A 155 -8.47 9.82 -14.16
CA PHE A 155 -7.93 8.50 -13.85
C PHE A 155 -8.10 7.54 -15.05
N THR A 156 -7.05 6.81 -15.43
CA THR A 156 -7.14 5.80 -16.51
C THR A 156 -6.25 4.60 -16.22
N ILE A 157 -6.88 3.43 -16.14
CA ILE A 157 -6.21 2.13 -16.00
C ILE A 157 -5.81 1.61 -17.39
N GLU A 158 -4.67 0.95 -17.49
CA GLU A 158 -4.19 0.35 -18.73
C GLU A 158 -5.18 -0.70 -19.26
N PRO A 159 -5.43 -0.78 -20.58
CA PRO A 159 -6.42 -1.69 -21.15
C PRO A 159 -6.23 -3.17 -20.75
N SER A 160 -4.98 -3.63 -20.61
CA SER A 160 -4.68 -5.00 -20.18
C SER A 160 -5.24 -5.30 -18.79
N THR A 161 -5.13 -4.36 -17.85
CA THR A 161 -5.66 -4.48 -16.49
C THR A 161 -7.17 -4.24 -16.45
N ALA A 162 -7.66 -3.22 -17.16
CA ALA A 162 -9.08 -2.82 -17.14
C ALA A 162 -10.02 -3.86 -17.81
N ASN A 163 -9.52 -4.58 -18.81
CA ASN A 163 -10.28 -5.59 -19.55
C ASN A 163 -10.10 -7.02 -19.00
N ASP A 164 -9.24 -7.21 -18.00
CA ASP A 164 -9.05 -8.51 -17.35
C ASP A 164 -10.35 -8.95 -16.65
N ARG A 165 -10.89 -10.10 -17.06
CA ARG A 165 -12.17 -10.61 -16.55
C ARG A 165 -12.09 -11.02 -15.08
N PHE A 166 -10.93 -11.53 -14.65
CA PHE A 166 -10.70 -11.95 -13.28
C PHE A 166 -10.67 -10.72 -12.36
N TYR A 167 -9.98 -9.65 -12.74
CA TYR A 167 -10.00 -8.40 -11.96
C TYR A 167 -11.36 -7.76 -11.89
N ARG A 168 -12.13 -7.76 -12.98
CA ARG A 168 -13.51 -7.26 -12.97
C ARG A 168 -14.42 -8.09 -12.06
N PHE A 169 -14.21 -9.41 -12.00
CA PHE A 169 -14.91 -10.28 -11.08
C PHE A 169 -14.55 -9.93 -9.63
N LEU A 170 -13.26 -9.87 -9.30
CA LEU A 170 -12.80 -9.50 -7.96
C LEU A 170 -13.29 -8.11 -7.56
N GLU A 171 -13.24 -7.12 -8.47
CA GLU A 171 -13.70 -5.76 -8.21
C GLU A 171 -15.16 -5.71 -7.78
N ARG A 172 -16.03 -6.46 -8.45
CA ARG A 172 -17.46 -6.47 -8.12
C ARG A 172 -17.80 -7.26 -6.86
N THR A 173 -16.93 -8.19 -6.47
CA THR A 173 -17.23 -9.20 -5.46
C THR A 173 -16.26 -9.18 -4.28
N TRP A 174 -15.38 -8.18 -4.17
CA TRP A 174 -14.27 -8.20 -3.22
C TRP A 174 -14.68 -8.45 -1.77
N MET A 175 -15.83 -7.91 -1.32
CA MET A 175 -16.40 -8.20 0.00
C MET A 175 -16.89 -9.66 0.10
N LEU A 176 -17.56 -10.15 -0.95
CA LEU A 176 -18.09 -11.52 -1.04
C LEU A 176 -16.98 -12.57 -1.14
N GLN A 177 -15.75 -12.19 -1.52
CA GLN A 177 -14.60 -13.10 -1.52
C GLN A 177 -14.25 -13.62 -0.11
N GLN A 178 -14.76 -13.01 0.96
CA GLN A 178 -14.66 -13.58 2.30
C GLN A 178 -15.55 -14.82 2.50
N LEU A 179 -16.65 -14.97 1.75
CA LEU A 179 -17.64 -16.02 2.00
C LEU A 179 -17.10 -17.45 1.83
N PRO A 180 -16.33 -17.79 0.78
CA PRO A 180 -15.76 -19.14 0.67
C PRO A 180 -14.88 -19.50 1.88
N TRP A 181 -14.07 -18.55 2.34
CA TRP A 181 -13.20 -18.73 3.51
C TRP A 181 -13.98 -18.75 4.81
N ALA A 182 -15.03 -17.95 4.93
CA ALA A 182 -15.94 -17.96 6.08
C ALA A 182 -16.59 -19.34 6.25
N LEU A 183 -17.14 -19.90 5.17
CA LEU A 183 -17.74 -21.23 5.17
C LEU A 183 -16.71 -22.33 5.49
N LEU A 184 -15.53 -22.25 4.88
CA LEU A 184 -14.45 -23.21 5.13
C LEU A 184 -13.99 -23.18 6.59
N PHE A 185 -13.71 -21.99 7.12
CA PHE A 185 -13.25 -21.81 8.50
C PHE A 185 -14.32 -22.24 9.51
N PHE A 186 -15.58 -21.92 9.25
CA PHE A 186 -16.68 -22.40 10.07
C PHE A 186 -16.79 -23.94 10.05
N ALA A 187 -16.68 -24.56 8.89
CA ALA A 187 -16.75 -26.02 8.77
C ALA A 187 -15.59 -26.74 9.48
N LEU A 188 -14.40 -26.14 9.53
CA LEU A 188 -13.20 -26.75 10.11
C LEU A 188 -13.03 -26.49 11.61
N GLY A 189 -13.37 -25.29 12.09
CA GLY A 189 -13.14 -24.90 13.49
C GLY A 189 -14.23 -24.01 14.08
N GLY A 190 -15.43 -24.06 13.51
CA GLY A 190 -16.63 -23.42 14.03
C GLY A 190 -16.52 -21.90 14.14
N TRP A 191 -17.20 -21.34 15.15
CA TRP A 191 -17.27 -19.91 15.36
C TRP A 191 -15.91 -19.26 15.65
N GLY A 192 -14.99 -19.96 16.33
CA GLY A 192 -13.64 -19.46 16.61
C GLY A 192 -12.88 -19.16 15.32
N TRP A 193 -12.81 -20.14 14.42
CA TRP A 193 -12.12 -19.97 13.14
C TRP A 193 -12.80 -18.95 12.23
N LEU A 194 -14.15 -18.91 12.21
CA LEU A 194 -14.89 -17.90 11.45
C LEU A 194 -14.59 -16.47 11.94
N VAL A 195 -14.73 -16.23 13.25
CA VAL A 195 -14.53 -14.90 13.84
C VAL A 195 -13.08 -14.44 13.68
N TRP A 196 -12.12 -15.30 14.01
CA TRP A 196 -10.70 -14.95 13.97
C TRP A 196 -10.14 -14.89 12.53
N GLY A 197 -10.51 -15.85 11.68
CA GLY A 197 -10.05 -15.94 10.30
C GLY A 197 -10.66 -14.89 9.36
N ILE A 198 -11.83 -14.34 9.70
CA ILE A 198 -12.52 -13.32 8.89
C ILE A 198 -12.59 -11.98 9.62
N ALA A 199 -13.39 -11.87 10.68
CA ALA A 199 -13.70 -10.58 11.30
C ALA A 199 -12.47 -9.94 11.95
N VAL A 200 -11.75 -10.67 12.80
CA VAL A 200 -10.52 -10.17 13.45
C VAL A 200 -9.45 -9.89 12.40
N ARG A 201 -9.23 -10.81 11.46
CA ARG A 201 -8.25 -10.63 10.37
C ARG A 201 -8.49 -9.34 9.59
N VAL A 202 -9.70 -9.13 9.08
CA VAL A 202 -10.03 -7.94 8.29
C VAL A 202 -9.98 -6.68 9.16
N ALA A 203 -10.58 -6.69 10.36
CA ALA A 203 -10.58 -5.52 11.24
C ALA A 203 -9.15 -5.07 11.63
N VAL A 204 -8.30 -6.01 12.03
CA VAL A 204 -6.89 -5.73 12.37
C VAL A 204 -6.11 -5.29 11.15
N SER A 205 -6.34 -5.89 9.98
CA SER A 205 -5.66 -5.49 8.75
C SER A 205 -6.03 -4.05 8.37
N LEU A 206 -7.31 -3.70 8.29
CA LEU A 206 -7.76 -2.35 7.92
C LEU A 206 -7.24 -1.30 8.90
N THR A 207 -7.38 -1.57 10.20
CA THR A 207 -6.87 -0.68 11.25
C THR A 207 -5.36 -0.55 11.16
N GLY A 208 -4.63 -1.65 10.96
CA GLY A 208 -3.17 -1.67 10.86
C GLY A 208 -2.63 -0.86 9.69
N HIS A 209 -3.22 -1.00 8.49
CA HIS A 209 -2.85 -0.20 7.32
C HIS A 209 -3.07 1.29 7.58
N TRP A 210 -4.20 1.65 8.18
CA TRP A 210 -4.48 3.03 8.56
C TRP A 210 -3.46 3.56 9.59
N VAL A 211 -3.20 2.82 10.68
CA VAL A 211 -2.27 3.23 11.74
C VAL A 211 -0.87 3.48 11.16
N VAL A 212 -0.37 2.57 10.32
CA VAL A 212 0.92 2.73 9.65
C VAL A 212 0.91 3.98 8.77
N GLY A 213 -0.10 4.16 7.92
CA GLY A 213 -0.23 5.35 7.08
C GLY A 213 -0.28 6.65 7.88
N HIS A 214 -1.04 6.68 8.98
CA HIS A 214 -1.18 7.84 9.86
C HIS A 214 0.16 8.33 10.41
N PHE A 215 0.98 7.41 10.90
CA PHE A 215 2.29 7.76 11.46
C PHE A 215 3.33 8.02 10.37
N ALA A 216 3.33 7.20 9.32
CA ALA A 216 4.29 7.27 8.23
C ALA A 216 4.15 8.51 7.34
N HIS A 217 3.02 9.22 7.37
CA HIS A 217 2.81 10.45 6.59
C HIS A 217 3.04 11.75 7.36
N ARG A 218 3.47 11.68 8.63
CA ARG A 218 3.61 12.88 9.50
C ARG A 218 5.04 13.28 9.77
N ARG A 219 5.77 12.41 10.45
CA ARG A 219 7.14 12.64 10.92
C ARG A 219 7.77 11.32 11.32
N GLY A 220 9.08 11.22 11.16
CA GLY A 220 9.83 10.05 11.58
C GLY A 220 11.19 9.95 10.92
N HIS A 221 11.74 8.74 10.93
CA HIS A 221 12.99 8.42 10.24
C HIS A 221 12.79 8.49 8.73
N GLN A 222 13.73 9.08 7.99
CA GLN A 222 13.73 9.03 6.53
C GLN A 222 15.17 9.13 6.02
N GLY A 223 15.52 8.30 5.05
CA GLY A 223 16.84 8.34 4.40
C GLY A 223 16.89 9.23 3.16
N TRP A 224 15.70 9.55 2.64
CA TRP A 224 15.48 10.26 1.38
C TRP A 224 14.38 11.28 1.58
N ALA A 225 14.44 12.39 0.85
CA ALA A 225 13.38 13.38 0.77
C ALA A 225 13.14 13.72 -0.70
N VAL A 226 11.91 14.15 -1.01
CA VAL A 226 11.55 14.68 -2.33
C VAL A 226 11.16 16.14 -2.18
N ASP A 227 11.90 17.06 -2.78
CA ASP A 227 11.59 18.48 -2.68
C ASP A 227 10.31 18.84 -3.45
N GLY A 228 9.58 19.86 -2.99
CA GLY A 228 8.40 20.41 -3.69
C GLY A 228 7.10 19.61 -3.55
N VAL A 229 7.07 18.53 -2.76
CA VAL A 229 5.85 17.73 -2.51
C VAL A 229 5.14 18.13 -1.22
N ALA A 230 3.82 17.94 -1.18
CA ALA A 230 2.94 18.30 -0.06
C ALA A 230 3.18 17.45 1.19
N VAL A 231 3.63 16.21 0.97
CA VAL A 231 3.75 15.17 2.00
C VAL A 231 5.00 14.34 1.77
N GLN A 232 5.86 14.26 2.80
CA GLN A 232 6.94 13.28 2.85
C GLN A 232 6.42 11.95 3.41
N GLY A 233 7.05 10.85 3.00
CA GLY A 233 6.94 9.56 3.69
C GLY A 233 8.02 9.41 4.75
N TYR A 234 7.71 8.70 5.83
CA TYR A 234 8.63 8.40 6.91
C TYR A 234 8.63 6.90 7.19
N ASN A 235 9.82 6.35 7.40
CA ASN A 235 10.05 4.97 7.79
C ASN A 235 9.67 4.77 9.26
N LEU A 236 9.03 3.64 9.56
CA LEU A 236 8.75 3.17 10.92
C LEU A 236 9.49 1.84 11.17
N PRO A 237 10.82 1.85 11.43
CA PRO A 237 11.63 0.62 11.40
C PRO A 237 11.19 -0.45 12.40
N ALA A 238 10.67 -0.04 13.57
CA ALA A 238 10.21 -0.93 14.62
C ALA A 238 9.07 -1.87 14.18
N VAL A 239 8.31 -1.49 13.14
CA VAL A 239 7.16 -2.26 12.64
C VAL A 239 7.41 -2.84 11.23
N GLY A 240 8.64 -2.79 10.72
CA GLY A 240 9.00 -3.35 9.42
C GLY A 240 8.67 -4.85 9.28
N LEU A 241 8.93 -5.63 10.34
CA LEU A 241 8.64 -7.06 10.36
C LEU A 241 7.13 -7.35 10.24
N ILE A 242 6.31 -6.69 11.06
CA ILE A 242 4.86 -6.94 11.12
C ILE A 242 4.09 -6.36 9.92
N THR A 243 4.68 -5.37 9.25
CA THR A 243 4.13 -4.78 8.02
C THR A 243 4.74 -5.38 6.76
N PHE A 244 5.60 -6.40 6.91
CA PHE A 244 6.26 -7.08 5.79
C PHE A 244 7.05 -6.13 4.87
N GLY A 245 7.55 -5.03 5.42
CA GLY A 245 8.32 -4.00 4.71
C GLY A 245 7.53 -2.74 4.34
N GLU A 246 6.20 -2.75 4.43
CA GLU A 246 5.35 -1.60 4.07
C GLU A 246 5.60 -0.37 4.97
N ALA A 247 6.13 -0.57 6.18
CA ALA A 247 6.53 0.51 7.07
C ALA A 247 7.75 1.33 6.62
N PHE A 248 8.49 0.90 5.59
CA PHE A 248 9.56 1.71 4.99
C PHE A 248 8.99 2.73 3.98
N HIS A 249 8.02 3.49 4.47
CA HIS A 249 7.19 4.38 3.66
C HIS A 249 7.99 5.53 3.07
N GLY A 250 8.99 6.06 3.79
CA GLY A 250 9.85 7.11 3.25
C GLY A 250 10.67 6.64 2.05
N ASN A 251 11.20 5.42 2.13
CA ASN A 251 11.89 4.80 0.99
C ASN A 251 10.93 4.54 -0.17
N HIS A 252 9.71 4.07 0.12
CA HIS A 252 8.67 3.86 -0.88
C HIS A 252 8.31 5.16 -1.61
N HIS A 253 8.08 6.25 -0.85
CA HIS A 253 7.77 7.56 -1.42
C HIS A 253 8.90 8.13 -2.28
N ALA A 254 10.15 7.82 -1.94
CA ALA A 254 11.33 8.16 -2.73
C ALA A 254 11.41 7.34 -4.04
N PHE A 255 11.20 6.03 -3.96
CA PHE A 255 11.31 5.08 -5.09
C PHE A 255 10.03 4.23 -5.23
N PRO A 256 8.92 4.81 -5.71
CA PRO A 256 7.62 4.14 -5.70
C PRO A 256 7.59 2.87 -6.54
N GLU A 257 8.35 2.86 -7.64
CA GLU A 257 8.45 1.71 -8.55
C GLU A 257 9.34 0.58 -7.99
N SER A 258 10.10 0.79 -6.92
CA SER A 258 11.03 -0.22 -6.39
C SER A 258 10.29 -1.41 -5.77
N ALA A 259 10.68 -2.62 -6.17
CA ALA A 259 10.22 -3.87 -5.57
C ALA A 259 10.73 -4.06 -4.13
N ARG A 260 11.75 -3.30 -3.73
CA ARG A 260 12.37 -3.34 -2.41
C ARG A 260 12.09 -2.04 -1.67
N LEU A 261 11.37 -2.13 -0.56
CA LEU A 261 11.03 -0.99 0.30
C LEU A 261 12.08 -0.80 1.41
N GLY A 262 12.62 -1.89 1.95
CA GLY A 262 13.70 -1.85 2.95
C GLY A 262 15.08 -1.62 2.32
N LEU A 263 15.50 -0.35 2.18
CA LEU A 263 16.73 0.03 1.48
C LEU A 263 17.95 0.10 2.41
N GLU A 264 17.76 0.43 3.69
CA GLU A 264 18.84 0.69 4.64
C GLU A 264 19.15 -0.54 5.51
N ARG A 265 20.29 -0.51 6.20
CA ARG A 265 20.71 -1.59 7.09
C ARG A 265 19.70 -1.74 8.24
N GLY A 266 19.35 -2.99 8.56
CA GLY A 266 18.38 -3.30 9.62
C GLY A 266 16.92 -3.16 9.21
N GLN A 267 16.63 -2.72 7.97
CA GLN A 267 15.27 -2.63 7.45
C GLN A 267 14.79 -4.01 6.96
N ILE A 268 14.01 -4.71 7.79
CA ILE A 268 13.46 -6.03 7.49
C ILE A 268 12.25 -5.92 6.56
N ASP A 269 12.44 -6.29 5.29
CA ASP A 269 11.41 -6.28 4.25
C ASP A 269 11.10 -7.71 3.80
N LEU A 270 10.10 -8.32 4.44
CA LEU A 270 9.68 -9.69 4.13
C LEU A 270 9.02 -9.80 2.75
N GLY A 271 8.34 -8.76 2.27
CA GLY A 271 7.80 -8.72 0.90
C GLY A 271 8.91 -8.81 -0.14
N TRP A 272 10.05 -8.14 0.08
CA TRP A 272 11.21 -8.24 -0.79
C TRP A 272 11.82 -9.64 -0.75
N TRP A 273 11.91 -10.26 0.43
CA TRP A 273 12.39 -11.64 0.54
C TRP A 273 11.47 -12.61 -0.19
N PHE A 274 10.16 -12.41 -0.12
CA PHE A 274 9.19 -13.19 -0.88
C PHE A 274 9.37 -13.00 -2.40
N ILE A 275 9.54 -11.77 -2.88
CA ILE A 275 9.85 -11.51 -4.30
C ILE A 275 11.17 -12.19 -4.72
N ARG A 276 12.20 -12.17 -3.87
CA ARG A 276 13.46 -12.89 -4.15
C ARG A 276 13.25 -14.40 -4.27
N THR A 277 12.37 -14.99 -3.47
CA THR A 277 11.98 -16.39 -3.62
C THR A 277 11.29 -16.62 -4.97
N LEU A 278 10.37 -15.75 -5.38
CA LEU A 278 9.76 -15.83 -6.72
C LEU A 278 10.80 -15.70 -7.84
N MET A 279 11.81 -14.82 -7.70
CA MET A 279 12.91 -14.71 -8.65
C MET A 279 13.74 -16.00 -8.72
N ALA A 280 14.09 -16.59 -7.57
CA ALA A 280 14.83 -17.85 -7.52
C ALA A 280 14.07 -19.00 -8.19
N LEU A 281 12.74 -18.99 -8.09
CA LEU A 281 11.84 -19.93 -8.76
C LEU A 281 11.54 -19.55 -10.23
N ARG A 282 12.13 -18.48 -10.76
CA ARG A 282 11.86 -17.92 -12.10
C ARG A 282 10.40 -17.53 -12.34
N LEU A 283 9.67 -17.22 -11.28
CA LEU A 283 8.30 -16.71 -11.32
C LEU A 283 8.26 -15.18 -11.40
N ALA A 284 9.32 -14.46 -11.03
CA ALA A 284 9.39 -13.00 -11.12
C ALA A 284 10.56 -12.55 -12.00
N THR A 285 10.30 -11.61 -12.92
CA THR A 285 11.25 -11.05 -13.88
C THR A 285 11.11 -9.53 -13.96
N GLU A 286 12.04 -8.85 -14.65
CA GLU A 286 12.01 -7.39 -14.85
C GLU A 286 11.88 -6.60 -13.55
N ILE A 287 12.71 -6.95 -12.56
CA ILE A 287 12.67 -6.34 -11.23
C ILE A 287 13.15 -4.89 -11.28
N ARG A 288 12.32 -4.00 -10.76
CA ARG A 288 12.65 -2.60 -10.54
C ARG A 288 13.21 -2.40 -9.14
N LEU A 289 14.32 -1.70 -9.05
CA LEU A 289 15.06 -1.30 -7.85
C LEU A 289 15.49 0.16 -8.01
N PRO A 290 15.87 0.87 -6.93
CA PRO A 290 16.20 2.29 -7.01
C PRO A 290 17.21 2.65 -8.12
N GLU A 291 18.11 1.73 -8.46
CA GLU A 291 19.15 1.93 -9.47
C GLU A 291 18.66 1.89 -10.92
N ASN A 292 17.45 1.36 -11.17
CA ASN A 292 16.89 1.20 -12.52
C ASN A 292 15.46 1.76 -12.67
N THR A 293 14.94 2.43 -11.63
CA THR A 293 13.68 3.18 -11.71
C THR A 293 13.88 4.53 -12.36
N THR A 294 12.78 5.11 -12.85
CA THR A 294 12.80 6.45 -13.46
C THR A 294 13.36 7.48 -12.46
N PRO A 295 14.38 8.28 -12.85
CA PRO A 295 14.86 9.38 -12.02
C PRO A 295 13.72 10.33 -11.65
N ARG A 296 13.77 10.84 -10.42
CA ARG A 296 12.73 11.71 -9.87
C ARG A 296 13.30 13.06 -9.49
N ASP A 297 12.68 14.11 -10.00
CA ASP A 297 13.04 15.49 -9.67
C ASP A 297 12.84 15.77 -8.18
N GLY A 298 13.74 16.57 -7.61
CA GLY A 298 13.73 16.92 -6.19
C GLY A 298 14.13 15.78 -5.23
N LEU A 299 14.42 14.57 -5.73
CA LEU A 299 14.86 13.47 -4.89
C LEU A 299 16.29 13.71 -4.39
N ARG A 300 16.47 13.68 -3.06
CA ARG A 300 17.79 13.83 -2.43
C ARG A 300 17.97 12.90 -1.23
N ARG A 301 19.21 12.48 -1.01
CA ARG A 301 19.61 11.71 0.18
C ARG A 301 19.78 12.66 1.37
N LEU A 302 19.32 12.25 2.55
CA LEU A 302 19.53 13.00 3.79
C LEU A 302 20.84 12.59 4.46
N ALA A 303 21.58 13.57 4.99
CA ALA A 303 22.83 13.33 5.71
C ALA A 303 22.55 12.54 7.02
N GLY A 304 23.40 11.56 7.33
CA GLY A 304 23.23 10.68 8.51
C GLY A 304 22.41 9.42 8.25
N ALA A 305 21.88 9.23 7.04
CA ALA A 305 21.29 7.96 6.61
C ALA A 305 22.40 6.93 6.39
N ASP A 306 22.45 5.91 7.24
CA ASP A 306 23.58 4.96 7.27
C ASP A 306 23.67 4.20 5.93
N CYS A 307 24.75 4.45 5.19
CA CYS A 307 25.07 3.70 3.99
C CYS A 307 25.57 2.33 4.44
N GLY A 308 24.81 1.27 4.16
CA GLY A 308 25.39 -0.06 4.07
C GLY A 308 26.49 -0.02 3.01
N ARG A 309 27.75 0.13 3.44
CA ARG A 309 28.92 0.07 2.57
C ARG A 309 28.80 -1.19 1.70
N ARG A 310 28.88 -0.98 0.38
CA ARG A 310 29.29 -1.95 -0.64
C ARG A 310 28.55 -3.29 -0.56
N CYS A 311 27.39 -3.39 -1.23
CA CYS A 311 27.02 -4.69 -1.79
C CYS A 311 28.13 -5.10 -2.76
N ALA A 312 28.93 -6.10 -2.40
CA ALA A 312 29.83 -6.76 -3.33
C ALA A 312 28.97 -7.29 -4.50
N GLY A 313 29.06 -6.63 -5.66
CA GLY A 313 28.21 -6.88 -6.84
C GLY A 313 27.39 -5.70 -7.36
N CYS A 314 27.44 -4.52 -6.72
CA CYS A 314 26.76 -3.32 -7.21
C CYS A 314 27.73 -2.41 -8.01
N PRO A 315 27.51 -2.16 -9.32
CA PRO A 315 28.43 -1.43 -10.18
C PRO A 315 28.26 0.09 -10.05
N LEU A 316 28.31 0.64 -8.84
CA LEU A 316 28.42 2.07 -8.61
C LEU A 316 29.47 2.33 -7.54
N GLY A 317 30.71 2.32 -8.01
CA GLY A 317 31.90 2.56 -7.22
C GLY A 317 33.13 2.80 -8.09
N ALA A 318 33.00 3.49 -9.22
CA ALA A 318 34.13 4.05 -9.94
C ALA A 318 33.68 5.24 -10.80
N ASN A 319 34.35 6.37 -10.58
CA ASN A 319 34.51 7.50 -11.50
C ASN A 319 33.35 8.51 -11.62
N ALA A 320 33.28 9.38 -10.63
CA ALA A 320 33.17 10.82 -10.90
C ALA A 320 34.32 11.51 -10.15
N ALA A 321 35.47 11.66 -10.82
CA ALA A 321 36.55 12.51 -10.34
C ALA A 321 36.19 13.98 -10.63
N PRO A 322 36.57 14.94 -9.75
CA PRO A 322 36.45 16.35 -10.06
C PRO A 322 37.68 16.78 -10.85
N GLY A 323 37.48 17.25 -12.08
CA GLY A 323 38.54 17.77 -12.93
C GLY A 323 38.15 19.12 -13.51
N ARG A 324 38.71 20.17 -12.89
CA ARG A 324 39.06 21.52 -13.37
C ARG A 324 38.21 22.18 -14.45
#